data_AF-A0A257NIM8-F1
#
_entry.id   AF-A0A257NIM8-F1
#
_cell.length_a   1.000
_cell.length_b   1.000
_cell.length_c   1.000
_cell.angle_alpha   90.00
_cell.angle_beta   90.00
_cell.angle_gamma   90.00
#
_symmetry.space_group_name_H-M   'P 1'
#
loop_
_entity.id
_entity.type
_entity.pdbx_description
1 polymer ?
#
loop_
_entity_poly.entity_id
_entity_poly.type
_entity_poly.pdbx_seq_one_letter_code
_entity_poly.pdbx_strand_id
1 'polypeptide(L)' 'MNVSPKRQQGLTFISLVFVLGLINYVNDVTQDDITVTKQGNYLKVAIEYEVVRKIAGNLSVLVEFNDAIEVGEK' A
#
# COMPACT_ATOMS: atom_id res chain seq x y z
N MET A 1 -30.90 13.12 -1.33
CA MET A 1 -30.12 14.13 -2.07
C MET A 1 -29.34 13.39 -3.15
N ASN A 2 -29.59 13.68 -4.44
CA ASN A 2 -28.91 13.03 -5.56
C ASN A 2 -27.71 13.90 -5.98
N VAL A 3 -26.52 13.59 -5.47
CA VAL A 3 -25.29 14.33 -5.79
C VAL A 3 -24.79 13.92 -7.17
N SER A 4 -24.69 14.89 -8.09
CA SER A 4 -24.26 14.65 -9.47
C SER A 4 -22.77 14.26 -9.52
N PRO A 5 -22.39 13.18 -10.26
CA PRO A 5 -21.03 12.64 -10.28
C PRO A 5 -20.01 13.47 -11.10
N LYS A 6 -20.41 14.58 -11.73
CA LYS A 6 -19.57 15.34 -12.66
C LYS A 6 -18.40 16.12 -12.03
N ARG A 7 -18.24 16.09 -10.70
CA ARG A 7 -17.18 16.83 -9.97
C ARG A 7 -16.07 15.97 -9.36
N GLN A 8 -16.06 14.65 -9.59
CA GLN A 8 -15.06 13.74 -8.99
C GLN A 8 -14.00 13.22 -9.97
N GLN A 9 -14.20 13.32 -11.29
CA GLN A 9 -13.28 12.72 -12.27
C GLN A 9 -11.88 13.36 -12.29
N GLY A 10 -11.78 14.66 -12.03
CA GLY A 10 -10.47 15.35 -11.99
C GLY A 10 -9.67 15.04 -10.71
N LEU A 11 -10.34 14.94 -9.56
CA LEU A 11 -9.68 14.65 -8.28
C LEU A 11 -9.20 13.20 -8.21
N THR A 12 -9.98 12.25 -8.76
CA THR A 12 -9.56 10.84 -8.85
C THR A 12 -8.39 10.66 -9.82
N PHE A 13 -8.34 11.40 -10.93
CA PHE A 13 -7.24 11.31 -11.89
C PHE A 13 -5.95 11.91 -11.33
N ILE A 14 -6.04 13.08 -10.66
CA ILE A 14 -4.90 13.68 -9.96
C ILE A 14 -4.44 12.79 -8.81
N SER A 15 -5.35 12.18 -8.03
CA SER A 15 -4.95 11.25 -6.98
C SER A 15 -4.30 9.98 -7.56
N LEU A 16 -4.79 9.46 -8.68
CA LEU A 16 -4.22 8.30 -9.35
C LEU A 16 -2.82 8.61 -9.92
N VAL A 17 -2.64 9.77 -10.54
CA VAL A 17 -1.31 10.22 -11.03
C VAL A 17 -0.37 10.51 -9.85
N PHE A 18 -0.86 11.02 -8.73
CA PHE A 18 -0.05 11.17 -7.50
C PHE A 18 0.37 9.82 -6.93
N VAL A 19 -0.55 8.86 -6.81
CA VAL A 19 -0.27 7.52 -6.30
C VAL A 19 0.67 6.75 -7.23
N LEU A 20 0.44 6.78 -8.53
CA LEU A 20 1.27 6.02 -9.49
C LEU A 20 2.59 6.72 -9.84
N GLY A 21 2.63 8.06 -9.85
CA GLY A 21 3.79 8.84 -10.31
C GLY A 21 4.78 9.23 -9.21
N LEU A 22 4.31 9.51 -7.98
CA LEU A 22 5.19 9.87 -6.86
C LEU A 22 5.60 8.68 -6.00
N ILE A 23 4.77 7.65 -5.94
CA ILE A 23 5.02 6.42 -5.17
C ILE A 23 5.58 5.34 -6.12
N ASN A 24 6.49 5.73 -7.03
CA ASN A 24 7.24 4.81 -7.91
C ASN A 24 7.67 3.60 -7.09
N TYR A 25 6.99 2.46 -7.28
CA TYR A 25 7.27 1.15 -6.70
C TYR A 25 8.19 1.24 -5.49
N VAL A 26 7.61 1.63 -4.34
CA VAL A 26 8.35 1.77 -3.09
C VAL A 26 8.97 0.40 -2.78
N ASN A 27 10.26 0.27 -3.07
CA ASN A 27 11.08 -0.91 -2.81
C ASN A 27 11.82 -0.73 -1.48
N ASP A 28 11.17 -0.10 -0.50
CA ASP A 28 11.72 0.16 0.83
C ASP A 28 11.50 -1.03 1.79
N VAL A 29 11.00 -2.16 1.28
CA VAL A 29 10.88 -3.40 2.04
C VAL A 29 12.24 -3.82 2.58
N THR A 30 12.32 -3.96 3.90
CA THR A 30 13.44 -4.53 4.62
C THR A 30 13.09 -5.90 5.18
N GLN A 31 14.07 -6.63 5.71
CA GLN A 31 13.83 -7.95 6.29
C GLN A 31 12.92 -7.90 7.53
N ASP A 32 12.95 -6.80 8.28
CA ASP A 32 12.15 -6.61 9.49
C ASP A 32 10.65 -6.47 9.18
N ASP A 33 10.31 -6.06 7.95
CA ASP A 33 8.94 -5.93 7.45
C ASP A 33 8.32 -7.27 7.02
N ILE A 34 9.12 -8.35 7.00
CA ILE A 34 8.72 -9.66 6.50
C ILE A 34 8.59 -10.66 7.65
N THR A 35 7.36 -11.13 7.87
CA THR A 35 7.07 -12.19 8.85
C THR A 35 6.82 -13.52 8.15
N VAL A 36 7.63 -14.53 8.47
CA VAL A 36 7.45 -15.90 7.98
C VAL A 36 6.93 -16.80 9.10
N THR A 37 5.73 -17.35 8.92
CA THR A 37 5.09 -18.28 9.86
C THR A 37 4.98 -19.66 9.20
N LYS A 38 5.47 -20.71 9.88
CA LYS A 38 5.36 -22.09 9.43
C LYS A 38 4.65 -22.94 10.48
N GLN A 39 3.58 -23.64 10.09
CA GLN A 39 2.79 -24.51 10.96
C GLN A 39 2.44 -25.80 10.20
N GLY A 40 3.09 -26.93 10.53
CA GLY A 40 2.85 -28.18 9.81
C GLY A 40 3.15 -28.06 8.31
N ASN A 41 2.13 -28.30 7.48
CA ASN A 41 2.19 -28.14 6.01
C ASN A 41 1.80 -26.73 5.53
N TYR A 42 1.52 -25.80 6.44
CA TYR A 42 1.16 -24.43 6.15
C TYR A 42 2.36 -23.49 6.28
N LEU A 43 2.56 -22.64 5.27
CA LEU A 43 3.52 -21.55 5.25
C LEU A 43 2.79 -20.25 4.92
N LYS A 44 3.00 -19.23 5.75
CA LYS A 44 2.56 -17.87 5.49
C LYS A 44 3.75 -16.92 5.47
N VAL A 45 3.86 -16.15 4.41
CA VAL A 45 4.80 -15.03 4.29
C VAL A 45 3.96 -13.76 4.27
N ALA A 46 4.03 -12.97 5.33
CA ALA A 46 3.37 -11.67 5.43
C ALA A 46 4.41 -10.56 5.23
N ILE A 47 4.04 -9.53 4.47
CA ILE A 47 4.85 -8.34 4.21
C ILE A 47 4.02 -7.15 4.67
N GLU A 48 4.46 -6.49 5.73
CA GLU A 48 3.75 -5.38 6.37
C GLU A 48 4.73 -4.23 6.60
N TYR A 49 4.52 -3.11 5.90
CA TYR A 49 5.39 -1.93 6.04
C TYR A 49 4.66 -0.64 5.72
N GLU A 50 5.18 0.47 6.25
CA GLU A 50 4.64 1.80 6.05
C GLU A 50 5.70 2.72 5.47
N VAL A 51 5.30 3.55 4.51
CA VAL A 51 6.19 4.55 3.92
C VAL A 51 5.59 5.94 4.04
N VAL A 52 6.35 6.81 4.69
CA VAL A 52 6.03 8.23 4.82
C VAL A 52 6.84 9.02 3.78
N ARG A 53 6.16 9.64 2.82
CA ARG A 53 6.77 10.53 1.83
C ARG A 53 6.28 11.95 2.01
N LYS A 54 7.22 12.88 2.11
CA LYS A 54 6.93 14.32 2.15
C LYS A 54 6.53 14.80 0.75
N ILE A 55 5.43 15.55 0.64
CA ILE A 55 5.02 16.17 -0.63
C ILE A 55 5.48 17.64 -0.66
N ALA A 56 4.99 18.47 0.25
CA ALA A 56 5.26 19.91 0.24
C ALA A 56 5.05 20.54 1.63
N GLY A 57 5.92 21.47 2.04
CA GLY A 57 5.78 22.16 3.33
C GLY A 57 5.76 21.19 4.52
N ASN A 58 4.64 21.14 5.25
CA ASN A 58 4.37 20.21 6.35
C ASN A 58 3.41 19.06 5.96
N LEU A 59 3.12 18.88 4.67
CA LEU A 59 2.25 17.83 4.16
C LEU A 59 3.07 16.59 3.74
N SER A 60 2.67 15.44 4.26
CA SER A 60 3.21 14.12 3.94
C SER A 60 2.09 13.15 3.60
N VAL A 61 2.41 12.12 2.82
CA VAL A 61 1.57 10.94 2.59
C VAL A 61 2.16 9.78 3.37
N LEU A 62 1.29 9.05 4.05
CA LEU A 62 1.60 7.75 4.63
C LEU A 62 0.92 6.70 3.74
N VAL A 63 1.69 5.68 3.37
CA VAL A 63 1.23 4.54 2.58
C VAL A 63 1.48 3.29 3.40
N GLU A 64 0.43 2.51 3.64
CA GLU A 64 0.52 1.23 4.33
C GLU A 64 0.40 0.11 3.31
N PHE A 65 1.28 -0.88 3.43
CA PHE A 65 1.26 -2.09 2.62
C PHE A 65 1.01 -3.28 3.56
N ASN A 66 0.00 -4.08 3.23
CA ASN A 66 -0.30 -5.33 3.90
C ASN A 66 -0.60 -6.38 2.83
N ASP A 67 0.32 -7.32 2.66
CA ASP A 67 0.18 -8.42 1.71
C ASP A 67 0.65 -9.74 2.33
N ALA A 68 0.06 -10.85 1.90
CA ALA A 68 0.42 -12.16 2.41
C ALA A 68 0.29 -13.26 1.35
N ILE A 69 1.31 -14.11 1.30
CA ILE A 69 1.33 -15.33 0.49
C ILE A 69 1.18 -16.52 1.44
N GLU A 70 0.15 -17.33 1.19
CA GLU A 70 -0.16 -18.52 1.98
C GLU A 70 -0.07 -19.77 1.10
N VAL A 71 0.60 -20.81 1.60
CA VAL A 71 0.81 -22.08 0.90
C VAL A 71 0.53 -23.24 1.85
N GLY A 72 -0.29 -24.20 1.40
CA GLY A 72 -0.63 -25.41 2.15
C GLY A 72 -2.00 -25.34 2.83
N GLU A 73 -2.36 -26.42 3.50
CA GLU A 73 -3.63 -26.56 4.22
C GLU A 73 -3.46 -26.14 5.69
N LYS A 74 -4.36 -25.29 6.16
CA LYS A 74 -4.35 -24.64 7.48
C LYS A 74 -4.88 -25.55 8.58
#